data_AF-A0A958YEB2-F1
#
_entry.id   AF-A0A958YEB2-F1
#
_cell.length_a   1.000
_cell.length_b   1.000
_cell.length_c   1.000
_cell.angle_alpha   90.00
_cell.angle_beta   90.00
_cell.angle_gamma   90.00
#
_symmetry.space_group_name_H-M   'P 1'
#
loop_
_entity.id
_entity.type
_entity.pdbx_description
1 polymer ?
#
loop_
_entity_poly.entity_id
_entity_poly.type
_entity_poly.pdbx_seq_one_letter_code
_entity_poly.pdbx_strand_id
1 'polypeptide(L)'
;LAQSVMASGALPSLFQPVVINDMVLIDGGVVNNYPIDELKAKGMDMIIGVDVQDSLATRKELNSAPDILLQINNYRTINDMKKKVRKTDVYIKPDIKDFTVVSFDAGDKIIERGTKAALLRLNQLKEIKAKQHSPRHALPKNMARDSLTISGVAIVGNENYTRSYILGKLKLKKKNEL
;
A
#
# COMPACT_ATOMS: atom_id res chain seq x y z
N LEU A 1 -7.31 11.21 -7.80
CA LEU A 1 -6.22 10.56 -7.03
C LEU A 1 -6.75 9.74 -5.86
N ALA A 2 -7.48 10.34 -4.90
CA ALA A 2 -7.96 9.61 -3.71
C ALA A 2 -8.76 8.33 -4.03
N GLN A 3 -9.73 8.38 -4.96
CA GLN A 3 -10.46 7.19 -5.41
C GLN A 3 -9.55 6.12 -6.03
N SER A 4 -8.57 6.52 -6.84
CA SER A 4 -7.61 5.59 -7.45
C SER A 4 -6.72 4.92 -6.41
N VAL A 5 -6.29 5.67 -5.38
CA VAL A 5 -5.51 5.14 -4.26
C VAL A 5 -6.36 4.17 -3.42
N MET A 6 -7.61 4.52 -3.13
CA MET A 6 -8.54 3.63 -2.43
C MET A 6 -8.80 2.34 -3.21
N ALA A 7 -9.06 2.43 -4.52
CA ALA A 7 -9.24 1.26 -5.37
C ALA A 7 -7.98 0.39 -5.40
N SER A 8 -6.79 1.01 -5.49
CA SER A 8 -5.52 0.29 -5.52
C SER A 8 -5.21 -0.46 -4.22
N GLY A 9 -5.75 -0.04 -3.08
CA GLY A 9 -5.54 -0.68 -1.77
C GLY A 9 -6.75 -1.46 -1.25
N ALA A 10 -7.78 -1.68 -2.08
CA ALA A 10 -9.00 -2.39 -1.70
C ALA A 10 -8.78 -3.91 -1.64
N LEU A 11 -7.94 -4.34 -0.68
CA LEU A 11 -7.49 -5.73 -0.54
C LEU A 11 -8.70 -6.65 -0.32
N PRO A 12 -8.91 -7.67 -1.17
CA PRO A 12 -10.07 -8.55 -1.09
C PRO A 12 -10.22 -9.18 0.30
N SER A 13 -11.46 -9.23 0.79
CA SER A 13 -11.83 -9.78 2.11
C SER A 13 -11.44 -8.92 3.32
N LEU A 14 -10.57 -7.93 3.16
CA LEU A 14 -10.23 -6.97 4.21
C LEU A 14 -10.90 -5.61 4.01
N PHE A 15 -11.04 -5.17 2.75
CA PHE A 15 -11.67 -3.91 2.38
C PHE A 15 -12.78 -4.12 1.34
N GLN A 16 -13.75 -3.19 1.35
CA GLN A 16 -14.83 -3.21 0.37
C GLN A 16 -14.29 -2.82 -1.02
N PRO A 17 -14.69 -3.52 -2.10
CA PRO A 17 -14.37 -3.12 -3.46
C PRO A 17 -14.84 -1.69 -3.78
N VAL A 18 -14.08 -0.97 -4.59
CA VAL A 18 -14.40 0.42 -4.97
C VAL A 18 -15.05 0.42 -6.34
N VAL A 19 -16.20 1.07 -6.49
CA VAL A 19 -16.87 1.23 -7.78
C VAL A 19 -16.47 2.55 -8.44
N ILE A 20 -15.94 2.48 -9.67
CA ILE A 20 -15.58 3.66 -10.48
C ILE A 20 -16.08 3.41 -11.91
N ASN A 21 -16.94 4.30 -12.43
CA ASN A 21 -17.50 4.22 -13.78
C ASN A 21 -18.10 2.82 -14.08
N ASP A 22 -18.96 2.32 -13.19
CA ASP A 22 -19.61 1.00 -13.26
C ASP A 22 -18.66 -0.22 -13.23
N MET A 23 -17.37 0.00 -13.01
CA MET A 23 -16.39 -1.07 -12.78
C MET A 23 -16.20 -1.28 -11.28
N VAL A 24 -16.27 -2.55 -10.85
CA VAL A 24 -15.90 -2.96 -9.50
C VAL A 24 -14.39 -3.22 -9.46
N LEU A 25 -13.67 -2.43 -8.68
CA LEU A 25 -12.22 -2.48 -8.57
C LEU A 25 -11.77 -3.03 -7.21
N ILE A 26 -10.72 -3.84 -7.26
CA ILE A 26 -10.04 -4.42 -6.09
C ILE A 26 -8.55 -4.06 -6.15
N ASP A 27 -7.82 -4.36 -5.08
CA ASP A 27 -6.39 -4.09 -4.94
C ASP A 27 -5.57 -4.53 -6.16
N GLY A 28 -4.74 -3.62 -6.67
CA GLY A 28 -3.89 -3.87 -7.84
C GLY A 28 -2.76 -4.88 -7.58
N GLY A 29 -2.36 -5.04 -6.32
CA GLY A 29 -1.45 -6.06 -5.83
C GLY A 29 -1.95 -7.48 -6.11
N VAL A 30 -3.27 -7.66 -6.29
CA VAL A 30 -3.86 -8.93 -6.69
C VAL A 30 -3.40 -9.38 -8.07
N VAL A 31 -3.18 -8.41 -8.96
CA VAL A 31 -2.87 -8.65 -10.37
C VAL A 31 -1.37 -8.46 -10.62
N ASN A 32 -0.78 -7.36 -10.15
CA ASN A 32 0.62 -7.03 -10.36
C ASN A 32 1.20 -6.17 -9.22
N ASN A 33 1.69 -6.83 -8.16
CA ASN A 33 2.29 -6.16 -6.99
C ASN A 33 3.70 -5.56 -7.24
N TYR A 34 4.27 -5.76 -8.42
CA TYR A 34 5.60 -5.24 -8.76
C TYR A 34 5.67 -4.91 -10.27
N PRO A 35 5.16 -3.74 -10.68
CA PRO A 35 4.88 -3.41 -12.09
C PRO A 35 6.12 -2.91 -12.84
N ILE A 36 7.18 -3.72 -12.85
CA ILE A 36 8.46 -3.33 -13.46
C ILE A 36 8.38 -3.24 -14.99
N ASP A 37 7.61 -4.10 -15.63
CA ASP A 37 7.51 -4.11 -17.08
C ASP A 37 6.76 -2.87 -17.59
N GLU A 38 5.75 -2.42 -16.86
CA GLU A 38 5.02 -1.19 -17.13
C GLU A 38 5.90 0.05 -16.92
N LEU A 39 6.75 0.07 -15.89
CA LEU A 39 7.70 1.16 -15.67
C LEU A 39 8.76 1.21 -16.79
N LYS A 40 9.26 0.07 -17.26
CA LYS A 40 10.18 0.01 -18.40
C LYS A 40 9.52 0.43 -19.71
N ALA A 41 8.28 0.00 -19.97
CA ALA A 41 7.52 0.40 -21.14
C ALA A 41 7.27 1.93 -21.17
N LYS A 42 7.18 2.57 -20.01
CA LYS A 42 7.11 4.03 -19.86
C LYS A 42 8.45 4.75 -20.06
N GLY A 43 9.53 4.03 -20.33
CA GLY A 43 10.85 4.62 -20.58
C GLY A 43 11.54 5.17 -19.33
N MET A 44 11.28 4.59 -18.15
CA MET A 44 12.03 4.96 -16.94
C MET A 44 13.50 4.56 -17.08
N ASP A 45 14.42 5.50 -16.87
CA ASP A 45 15.88 5.28 -17.01
C ASP A 45 16.45 4.37 -15.91
N MET A 46 15.89 4.48 -14.70
CA MET A 46 16.33 3.77 -13.49
C MET A 46 15.11 3.36 -12.66
N ILE A 47 15.09 2.12 -12.19
CA ILE A 47 14.03 1.56 -11.37
C ILE A 47 14.61 1.15 -10.02
N ILE A 48 14.19 1.87 -8.99
CA ILE A 48 14.43 1.51 -7.59
C ILE A 48 13.17 0.79 -7.11
N GLY A 49 13.29 -0.49 -6.82
CA GLY A 49 12.15 -1.31 -6.44
C GLY A 49 12.25 -1.78 -5.01
N VAL A 50 11.17 -1.56 -4.26
CA VAL A 50 11.03 -2.00 -2.87
C VAL A 50 10.06 -3.17 -2.84
N ASP A 51 10.53 -4.33 -2.36
CA ASP A 51 9.72 -5.52 -2.22
C ASP A 51 9.44 -5.79 -0.75
N VAL A 52 8.19 -5.54 -0.35
CA VAL A 52 7.65 -5.78 0.99
C VAL A 52 6.78 -7.05 1.00
N GLN A 53 6.99 -7.98 0.08
CA GLN A 53 6.28 -9.26 0.09
C GLN A 53 7.05 -10.26 0.94
N ASP A 54 6.30 -10.96 1.78
CA ASP A 54 6.82 -12.12 2.50
C ASP A 54 6.90 -13.36 1.59
N SER A 55 7.66 -14.35 2.05
CA SER A 55 7.70 -15.68 1.43
C SER A 55 6.34 -16.39 1.59
N LEU A 56 6.14 -17.50 0.87
CA LEU A 56 4.95 -18.32 1.10
C LEU A 56 4.88 -18.73 2.57
N ALA A 57 3.75 -18.47 3.22
CA ALA A 57 3.55 -18.88 4.59
C ALA A 57 3.52 -20.42 4.65
N THR A 58 4.09 -20.94 5.72
CA THR A 58 4.06 -22.36 6.04
C THR A 58 2.65 -22.78 6.47
N ARG A 59 2.37 -24.09 6.43
CA ARG A 59 1.07 -24.63 6.87
C ARG A 59 0.71 -24.25 8.32
N LYS A 60 1.70 -23.97 9.17
CA LYS A 60 1.50 -23.53 10.56
C LYS A 60 1.21 -22.03 10.70
N GLU A 61 1.49 -21.24 9.66
CA GLU A 61 1.25 -19.79 9.62
C GLU A 61 -0.09 -19.46 8.97
N LEU A 62 -0.65 -20.39 8.17
CA LEU A 62 -1.99 -20.31 7.59
C LEU A 62 -3.09 -20.65 8.62
N ASN A 63 -3.32 -19.76 9.57
CA ASN A 63 -4.24 -20.00 10.69
C ASN A 63 -5.65 -19.45 10.47
N SER A 64 -5.88 -18.65 9.40
CA SER A 64 -7.18 -18.04 9.12
C SER A 64 -7.52 -18.03 7.62
N ALA A 65 -8.81 -17.87 7.30
CA ALA A 65 -9.26 -17.75 5.92
C ALA A 65 -8.66 -16.53 5.18
N PRO A 66 -8.52 -15.34 5.79
CA PRO A 66 -7.76 -14.23 5.19
C PRO A 66 -6.32 -14.59 4.83
N ASP A 67 -5.60 -15.30 5.71
CA ASP A 67 -4.21 -15.70 5.45
C ASP A 67 -4.11 -16.61 4.22
N ILE A 68 -5.06 -17.55 4.09
CA ILE A 68 -5.12 -18.46 2.93
C ILE A 68 -5.40 -17.68 1.63
N LEU A 69 -6.35 -16.74 1.65
CA LEU A 69 -6.67 -15.92 0.48
C LEU A 69 -5.50 -15.03 0.07
N LEU A 70 -4.79 -14.45 1.04
CA LEU A 70 -3.59 -13.66 0.78
C LEU A 70 -2.46 -14.54 0.22
N GLN A 71 -2.31 -15.77 0.72
CA GLN A 71 -1.31 -16.71 0.21
C GLN A 71 -1.60 -17.16 -1.23
N ILE A 72 -2.86 -17.41 -1.58
CA ILE A 72 -3.26 -17.69 -2.98
C ILE A 72 -2.86 -16.52 -3.87
N ASN A 73 -3.07 -15.30 -3.39
CA ASN A 73 -2.70 -14.10 -4.13
C ASN A 73 -1.20 -13.99 -4.37
N ASN A 74 -0.40 -14.17 -3.30
CA ASN A 74 1.05 -14.03 -3.35
C ASN A 74 1.74 -15.16 -4.13
N TYR A 75 1.10 -16.34 -4.27
CA TYR A 75 1.69 -17.51 -4.92
C TYR A 75 2.17 -17.22 -6.35
N ARG A 76 1.33 -16.57 -7.16
CA ARG A 76 1.69 -16.22 -8.54
C ARG A 76 2.83 -15.21 -8.59
N THR A 77 2.76 -14.22 -7.70
CA THR A 77 3.71 -13.10 -7.68
C THR A 77 5.11 -13.55 -7.30
N ILE A 78 5.27 -14.48 -6.36
CA ILE A 78 6.58 -14.96 -5.90
C ILE A 78 7.43 -15.57 -7.02
N ASN A 79 6.81 -16.35 -7.92
CA ASN A 79 7.56 -16.94 -9.03
C ASN A 79 8.01 -15.88 -10.04
N ASP A 80 7.14 -14.91 -10.34
CA ASP A 80 7.43 -13.82 -11.25
C ASP A 80 8.48 -12.86 -10.69
N MET A 81 8.52 -12.68 -9.38
CA MET A 81 9.49 -11.81 -8.71
C MET A 81 10.94 -12.19 -9.03
N LYS A 82 11.28 -13.48 -9.22
CA LYS A 82 12.64 -13.89 -9.60
C LYS A 82 13.10 -13.24 -10.91
N LYS A 83 12.20 -13.09 -11.88
CA LYS A 83 12.48 -12.43 -13.17
C LYS A 83 12.47 -10.91 -13.02
N LYS A 84 11.53 -10.39 -12.22
CA LYS A 84 11.35 -8.94 -12.01
C LYS A 84 12.52 -8.32 -11.27
N VAL A 85 13.05 -8.97 -10.23
CA VAL A 85 14.22 -8.49 -9.46
C VAL A 85 15.44 -8.29 -10.37
N ARG A 86 15.67 -9.18 -11.34
CA ARG A 86 16.77 -9.04 -12.30
C ARG A 86 16.61 -7.86 -13.25
N LYS A 87 15.40 -7.35 -13.41
CA LYS A 87 15.09 -6.18 -14.23
C LYS A 87 15.20 -4.87 -13.41
N THR A 88 15.32 -4.95 -12.09
CA THR A 88 15.39 -3.80 -11.16
C THR A 88 16.84 -3.35 -10.98
N ASP A 89 17.11 -2.06 -11.10
CA ASP A 89 18.46 -1.51 -10.97
C ASP A 89 18.92 -1.48 -9.50
N VAL A 90 18.03 -1.09 -8.59
CA VAL A 90 18.27 -1.14 -7.15
C VAL A 90 17.11 -1.86 -6.46
N TYR A 91 17.40 -3.05 -5.96
CA TYR A 91 16.43 -3.87 -5.24
C TYR A 91 16.61 -3.75 -3.72
N ILE A 92 15.55 -3.30 -3.05
CA ILE A 92 15.47 -3.17 -1.59
C ILE A 92 14.42 -4.16 -1.09
N LYS A 93 14.81 -5.06 -0.21
CA LYS A 93 13.89 -6.02 0.44
C LYS A 93 13.99 -5.88 1.96
N PRO A 94 13.12 -5.08 2.60
CA PRO A 94 13.03 -5.02 4.05
C PRO A 94 12.62 -6.38 4.64
N ASP A 95 13.17 -6.71 5.79
CA ASP A 95 12.74 -7.89 6.54
C ASP A 95 11.51 -7.52 7.38
N ILE A 96 10.36 -8.04 6.99
CA ILE A 96 9.04 -7.73 7.57
C ILE A 96 8.29 -8.97 8.07
N LYS A 97 8.97 -10.11 8.22
CA LYS A 97 8.36 -11.39 8.61
C LYS A 97 7.56 -11.32 9.93
N ASP A 98 7.94 -10.40 10.81
CA ASP A 98 7.29 -10.19 12.10
C ASP A 98 5.96 -9.42 11.99
N PHE A 99 5.58 -8.95 10.78
CA PHE A 99 4.44 -8.07 10.57
C PHE A 99 3.48 -8.62 9.52
N THR A 100 2.19 -8.29 9.69
CA THR A 100 1.12 -8.65 8.77
C THR A 100 0.48 -7.38 8.19
N VAL A 101 -0.42 -7.55 7.23
CA VAL A 101 -1.18 -6.44 6.62
C VAL A 101 -2.08 -5.69 7.62
N VAL A 102 -2.32 -6.24 8.81
CA VAL A 102 -3.12 -5.63 9.88
C VAL A 102 -2.29 -5.10 11.05
N SER A 103 -0.95 -5.14 10.98
CA SER A 103 -0.02 -4.66 12.03
C SER A 103 0.11 -3.13 12.07
N PHE A 104 -1.01 -2.42 12.19
CA PHE A 104 -1.06 -0.95 12.16
C PHE A 104 -0.40 -0.27 13.37
N ASP A 105 -0.29 -0.99 14.49
CA ASP A 105 0.35 -0.56 15.73
C ASP A 105 1.88 -0.63 15.67
N ALA A 106 2.45 -1.37 14.72
CA ALA A 106 3.89 -1.61 14.60
C ALA A 106 4.60 -0.63 13.65
N GLY A 107 3.97 0.50 13.30
CA GLY A 107 4.45 1.43 12.28
C GLY A 107 5.91 1.86 12.45
N ASP A 108 6.32 2.23 13.66
CA ASP A 108 7.70 2.67 13.94
C ASP A 108 8.73 1.58 13.61
N LYS A 109 8.45 0.33 14.01
CA LYS A 109 9.33 -0.81 13.72
C LYS A 109 9.40 -1.11 12.22
N ILE A 110 8.28 -1.03 11.51
CA ILE A 110 8.22 -1.24 10.05
C ILE A 110 9.08 -0.19 9.34
N ILE A 111 8.97 1.09 9.75
CA ILE A 111 9.79 2.19 9.21
C ILE A 111 11.28 1.92 9.48
N GLU A 112 11.63 1.46 10.69
CA GLU A 112 13.00 1.09 11.03
C GLU A 112 13.54 -0.02 10.12
N ARG A 113 12.78 -1.10 9.90
CA ARG A 113 13.17 -2.20 8.99
C ARG A 113 13.40 -1.69 7.56
N GLY A 114 12.51 -0.83 7.08
CA GLY A 114 12.63 -0.19 5.76
C GLY A 114 13.89 0.66 5.66
N THR A 115 14.17 1.47 6.69
CA THR A 115 15.35 2.33 6.77
C THR A 115 16.62 1.51 6.75
N LYS A 116 16.70 0.46 7.57
CA LYS A 116 17.85 -0.45 7.62
C LYS A 116 18.12 -1.09 6.25
N ALA A 117 17.08 -1.57 5.57
CA ALA A 117 17.23 -2.18 4.25
C ALA A 117 17.68 -1.18 3.18
N ALA A 118 17.18 0.06 3.22
CA ALA A 118 17.62 1.12 2.31
C ALA A 118 19.08 1.54 2.56
N LEU A 119 19.51 1.61 3.81
CA LEU A 119 20.90 1.94 4.18
C LEU A 119 21.91 0.92 3.66
N LEU A 120 21.55 -0.37 3.58
CA LEU A 120 22.40 -1.39 2.95
C LEU A 120 22.64 -1.13 1.45
N ARG A 121 21.78 -0.34 0.80
CA ARG A 121 21.87 0.04 -0.61
C ARG A 121 22.36 1.48 -0.80
N LEU A 122 22.85 2.12 0.26
CA LEU A 122 23.20 3.55 0.26
C LEU A 122 24.21 3.92 -0.84
N ASN A 123 25.20 3.07 -1.13
CA ASN A 123 26.19 3.33 -2.17
C ASN A 123 25.54 3.40 -3.56
N GLN A 124 24.69 2.42 -3.91
CA GLN A 124 23.98 2.40 -5.19
C GLN A 124 23.03 3.61 -5.30
N LEU A 125 22.35 3.98 -4.21
CA LEU A 125 21.49 5.16 -4.17
C LEU A 125 22.28 6.47 -4.35
N LYS A 126 23.49 6.56 -3.77
CA LYS A 126 24.40 7.70 -3.96
C LYS A 126 24.90 7.80 -5.41
N GLU A 127 25.19 6.68 -6.06
CA GLU A 127 25.57 6.64 -7.47
C GLU A 127 24.44 7.14 -8.38
N ILE A 128 23.20 6.72 -8.11
CA ILE A 128 22.03 7.23 -8.84
C ILE A 128 21.90 8.75 -8.63
N LYS A 129 22.02 9.23 -7.39
CA LYS A 129 22.00 10.66 -7.09
C LYS A 129 23.07 11.42 -7.87
N ALA A 130 24.29 10.88 -7.99
CA ALA A 130 25.38 11.52 -8.71
C ALA A 130 25.10 11.68 -10.22
N LYS A 131 24.28 10.78 -10.80
CA LYS A 131 23.83 10.83 -12.20
C LYS A 131 22.66 11.79 -12.44
N GLN A 132 22.05 12.34 -11.38
CA GLN A 132 20.94 13.29 -11.50
C GLN A 132 21.48 14.71 -11.67
N HIS A 133 21.38 15.24 -12.89
CA HIS A 133 21.81 16.61 -13.22
C HIS A 133 20.69 17.66 -13.13
N SER A 134 19.45 17.24 -12.90
CA SER A 134 18.30 18.15 -12.85
C SER A 134 18.14 18.81 -11.48
N PRO A 135 17.77 20.11 -11.43
CA PRO A 135 17.43 20.77 -10.18
C PRO A 135 16.24 20.07 -9.52
N ARG A 136 16.35 19.87 -8.21
CA ARG A 136 15.31 19.27 -7.38
C ARG A 136 13.98 19.99 -7.63
N HIS A 137 13.02 19.29 -8.23
CA HIS A 137 11.63 19.75 -8.11
C HIS A 137 11.31 19.74 -6.62
N ALA A 138 10.91 20.90 -6.10
CA ALA A 138 10.46 20.99 -4.72
C ALA A 138 9.33 19.97 -4.56
N LEU A 139 9.53 18.97 -3.70
CA LEU A 139 8.43 18.12 -3.30
C LEU A 139 7.35 19.04 -2.74
N PRO A 140 6.06 18.86 -3.11
CA PRO A 140 5.00 19.55 -2.40
C PRO A 140 5.22 19.27 -0.91
N LYS A 141 5.35 20.33 -0.11
CA LYS A 141 5.44 20.18 1.34
C LYS A 141 4.19 19.41 1.76
N ASN A 142 4.35 18.13 2.08
CA ASN A 142 3.35 17.38 2.80
C ASN A 142 3.28 18.04 4.17
N MET A 143 2.43 19.06 4.31
CA MET A 143 2.00 19.51 5.63
C MET A 143 1.42 18.27 6.29
N ALA A 144 2.08 17.80 7.34
CA ALA A 144 1.48 16.84 8.25
C ALA A 144 0.14 17.45 8.66
N ARG A 145 -0.95 16.87 8.16
CA ARG A 145 -2.28 17.28 8.55
C ARG A 145 -2.62 16.44 9.76
N ASP A 146 -2.56 17.04 10.93
CA ASP A 146 -2.99 16.40 12.18
C ASP A 146 -4.52 16.25 12.26
N SER A 147 -5.23 16.59 11.18
CA SER A 147 -6.68 16.50 11.07
C SER A 147 -7.13 16.10 9.66
N LEU A 148 -8.21 15.33 9.61
CA LEU A 148 -8.90 14.95 8.38
C LEU A 148 -10.23 15.69 8.29
N THR A 149 -10.54 16.22 7.10
CA THR A 149 -11.87 16.78 6.82
C THR A 149 -12.73 15.70 6.18
N ILE A 150 -13.82 15.33 6.84
CA ILE A 150 -14.80 14.40 6.30
C ILE A 150 -15.85 15.21 5.55
N SER A 151 -15.87 15.07 4.21
CA SER A 151 -16.79 15.82 3.33
C SER A 151 -18.23 15.32 3.41
N GLY A 152 -18.45 14.08 3.85
CA GLY A 152 -19.78 13.48 3.98
C GLY A 152 -19.74 12.12 4.66
N VAL A 153 -20.86 11.73 5.26
CA VAL A 153 -21.05 10.41 5.88
C VAL A 153 -22.38 9.84 5.39
N ALA A 154 -22.30 8.75 4.63
CA ALA A 154 -23.45 7.94 4.22
C ALA A 154 -23.61 6.77 5.21
N ILE A 155 -24.84 6.53 5.66
CA ILE A 155 -25.20 5.40 6.51
C ILE A 155 -26.32 4.66 5.77
N VAL A 156 -26.15 3.36 5.54
CA VAL A 156 -27.07 2.51 4.79
C VAL A 156 -27.40 1.29 5.64
N GLY A 157 -28.65 0.82 5.60
CA GLY A 157 -29.09 -0.40 6.29
C GLY A 157 -29.27 -0.25 7.81
N ASN A 158 -29.45 0.96 8.32
CA ASN A 158 -29.67 1.19 9.75
C ASN A 158 -31.17 1.02 10.10
N GLU A 159 -31.56 -0.18 10.50
CA GLU A 159 -32.95 -0.48 10.90
C GLU A 159 -33.19 -0.23 12.41
N ASN A 160 -32.22 -0.60 13.24
CA ASN A 160 -32.36 -0.58 14.71
C ASN A 160 -31.73 0.65 15.39
N TYR A 161 -30.97 1.46 14.65
CA TYR A 161 -30.26 2.60 15.21
C TYR A 161 -30.41 3.84 14.33
N THR A 162 -30.65 4.99 14.97
CA THR A 162 -30.80 6.25 14.25
C THR A 162 -29.45 6.76 13.75
N ARG A 163 -29.49 7.54 12.66
CA ARG A 163 -28.31 8.22 12.11
C ARG A 163 -27.56 9.01 13.18
N SER A 164 -28.29 9.73 14.03
CA SER A 164 -27.74 10.53 15.13
C SER A 164 -27.02 9.68 16.18
N TYR A 165 -27.58 8.51 16.53
CA TYR A 165 -26.94 7.57 17.45
C TYR A 165 -25.61 7.07 16.92
N ILE A 166 -25.58 6.65 15.65
CA ILE A 166 -24.37 6.12 14.99
C ILE A 166 -23.29 7.21 14.91
N LEU A 167 -23.63 8.42 14.46
CA LEU A 167 -22.68 9.54 14.39
C LEU A 167 -22.14 9.92 15.77
N GLY A 168 -23.00 9.90 16.80
CA GLY A 168 -22.60 10.15 18.18
C GLY A 168 -21.61 9.11 18.72
N LYS A 169 -21.84 7.82 18.44
CA LYS A 169 -20.92 6.74 18.84
C LYS A 169 -19.58 6.80 18.12
N LEU A 170 -19.59 7.16 16.84
CA LEU A 170 -18.38 7.34 16.04
C LEU A 170 -17.65 8.66 16.36
N LYS A 171 -18.19 9.49 17.27
CA LYS A 171 -17.66 10.81 17.65
C LYS A 171 -17.43 11.73 16.44
N LEU A 172 -18.21 11.55 15.38
CA LEU A 172 -18.13 12.34 14.16
C LEU A 172 -18.89 13.64 14.36
N LYS A 173 -18.17 14.76 14.41
CA LYS A 173 -18.76 16.09 14.51
C LYS A 173 -19.34 16.48 13.14
N LYS A 174 -20.64 16.80 13.10
CA LYS A 174 -21.21 17.49 11.93
C LYS A 174 -20.53 18.86 11.85
N LYS A 175 -19.95 19.19 10.69
CA LYS A 175 -19.57 20.57 10.41
C LYS A 175 -20.90 21.33 10.30
N ASN A 176 -21.21 22.16 11.29
CA ASN A 176 -22.48 22.88 11.34
C ASN A 176 -22.67 23.69 10.06
N GLU A 177 -23.91 23.71 9.58
CA GLU A 177 -24.38 24.67 8.58
C GLU A 177 -24.24 26.08 9.15
N LEU A 178 -23.75 27.00 8.28
CA LEU A 178 -23.41 28.41 8.47
C LEU A 178 -22.05 28.69 9.14
#